data_AF-A0A2X3BH10-F1
#
_entry.id   AF-A0A2X3BH10-F1
#
_cell.length_a   1.000
_cell.length_b   1.000
_cell.length_c   1.000
_cell.angle_alpha   90.00
_cell.angle_beta   90.00
_cell.angle_gamma   90.00
#
_symmetry.space_group_name_H-M   'P 1'
#
loop_
_entity.id
_entity.type
_entity.pdbx_description
1 polymer ?
#
loop_
_entity_poly.entity_id
_entity_poly.type
_entity_poly.pdbx_seq_one_letter_code
_entity_poly.pdbx_strand_id
1 'polypeptide(L)'
;MATQVTNEKELTEALRNESSEIEIEGDLANKVIRIKARGKVAWAVAIGAIGIIAGIIILKIPTGGTHTLISAFVTSTPTDAEAFSTNATISLIIIAIIAGSISVGVALLNKLRAYKLEKTSSTRIRLIRK
;
A
#
# COMPACT_ATOMS: atom_id res chain seq x y z
N MET A 1 -4.45 22.51 7.21
CA MET A 1 -3.00 22.26 7.35
C MET A 1 -2.72 20.89 6.77
N ALA A 2 -1.80 20.79 5.81
CA ALA A 2 -1.44 19.51 5.19
C ALA A 2 -0.63 18.65 6.16
N THR A 3 -0.98 17.38 6.32
CA THR A 3 -0.15 16.42 7.06
C THR A 3 0.97 15.93 6.15
N GLN A 4 2.22 16.33 6.41
CA GLN A 4 3.37 15.76 5.72
C GLN A 4 3.62 14.35 6.22
N VAL A 5 3.81 13.42 5.29
CA VAL A 5 4.13 12.03 5.57
C VAL A 5 5.26 11.56 4.67
N THR A 6 6.26 10.94 5.28
CA THR A 6 7.46 10.41 4.59
C THR A 6 7.51 8.89 4.63
N ASN A 7 6.80 8.27 5.58
CA ASN A 7 6.84 6.84 5.85
C ASN A 7 5.44 6.20 5.87
N GLU A 8 5.39 4.88 5.70
CA GLU A 8 4.13 4.11 5.71
C GLU A 8 3.36 4.24 7.02
N LYS A 9 4.07 4.39 8.15
CA LYS A 9 3.47 4.60 9.46
C LYS A 9 2.71 5.91 9.53
N GLU A 10 3.35 7.00 9.13
CA GLU A 10 2.74 8.34 9.08
C GLU A 10 1.59 8.38 8.08
N LEU A 11 1.73 7.70 6.94
CA LEU A 11 0.65 7.56 5.96
C LEU A 11 -0.55 6.80 6.54
N THR A 12 -0.31 5.70 7.27
CA THR A 12 -1.36 4.93 7.94
C THR A 12 -2.10 5.78 8.95
N GLU A 13 -1.36 6.55 9.74
CA GLU A 13 -1.90 7.42 10.78
C GLU A 13 -2.69 8.59 10.16
N ALA A 14 -2.19 9.21 9.10
CA ALA A 14 -2.90 10.25 8.36
C ALA A 14 -4.19 9.73 7.71
N LEU A 15 -4.18 8.50 7.20
CA LEU A 15 -5.38 7.83 6.68
C LEU A 15 -6.37 7.46 7.78
N ARG A 16 -5.88 7.09 8.97
CA ARG A 16 -6.71 6.80 10.16
C ARG A 16 -7.38 8.05 10.71
N ASN A 17 -6.62 9.15 10.81
CA ASN A 17 -7.10 10.45 11.24
C ASN A 17 -7.95 11.17 10.19
N GLU A 18 -8.15 10.54 9.02
CA GLU A 18 -8.90 11.06 7.90
C GLU A 18 -8.50 12.50 7.49
N SER A 19 -7.19 12.80 7.58
CA SER A 19 -6.64 14.11 7.27
C SER A 19 -7.16 14.59 5.92
N SER A 20 -7.68 15.82 5.86
CA SER A 20 -8.25 16.39 4.63
C SER A 20 -7.22 16.56 3.51
N GLU A 21 -5.96 16.73 3.88
CA GLU A 21 -4.85 16.95 2.96
C GLU A 21 -3.59 16.24 3.48
N ILE A 22 -3.03 15.35 2.66
CA ILE A 22 -1.84 14.55 2.98
C ILE A 22 -0.78 14.84 1.92
N GLU A 23 0.38 15.31 2.33
CA GLU A 23 1.50 15.58 1.44
C GLU A 23 2.54 14.48 1.59
N ILE A 24 2.79 13.74 0.51
CA ILE A 24 3.71 12.61 0.48
C ILE A 24 4.94 13.01 -0.31
N GLU A 25 6.11 12.83 0.30
CA GLU A 25 7.40 13.09 -0.34
C GLU A 25 8.20 11.80 -0.57
N GLY A 26 9.11 11.81 -1.56
CA GLY A 26 10.10 10.76 -1.80
C GLY A 26 9.55 9.48 -2.42
N ASP A 27 10.16 8.33 -2.09
CA ASP A 27 9.81 7.02 -2.67
C ASP A 27 8.37 6.59 -2.36
N LEU A 28 7.83 7.02 -1.22
CA LEU A 28 6.46 6.71 -0.83
C LEU A 28 5.45 7.30 -1.82
N ALA A 29 5.73 8.48 -2.39
CA ALA A 29 4.89 9.08 -3.43
C ALA A 29 4.76 8.17 -4.66
N ASN A 30 5.88 7.61 -5.13
CA ASN A 30 5.89 6.67 -6.24
C ASN A 30 5.11 5.38 -5.93
N LYS A 31 5.23 4.85 -4.70
CA LYS A 31 4.46 3.67 -4.28
C LYS A 31 2.96 3.96 -4.29
N VAL A 32 2.53 5.11 -3.75
CA VAL A 32 1.11 5.50 -3.70
C VAL A 32 0.54 5.75 -5.10
N ILE A 33 1.29 6.41 -5.99
CA ILE A 33 0.88 6.58 -7.40
C ILE A 33 0.64 5.20 -8.05
N ARG A 34 1.57 4.26 -7.89
CA ARG A 34 1.46 2.91 -8.46
C ARG A 34 0.26 2.14 -7.89
N ILE A 35 0.01 2.25 -6.59
CA ILE A 35 -1.17 1.64 -5.94
C ILE A 35 -2.46 2.20 -6.53
N LYS A 36 -2.53 3.53 -6.74
CA LYS A 36 -3.72 4.18 -7.28
C LYS A 36 -3.94 3.91 -8.77
N ALA A 37 -2.85 3.75 -9.54
CA ALA A 37 -2.89 3.47 -10.96
C ALA A 37 -3.52 2.12 -11.31
N ARG A 38 -3.73 1.21 -10.34
CA ARG A 38 -4.30 -0.11 -10.62
C ARG A 38 -5.81 -0.11 -10.85
N GLY A 39 -6.28 -0.97 -11.75
CA GLY A 39 -7.71 -1.27 -11.90
C GLY A 39 -8.34 -1.88 -10.63
N LYS A 40 -9.68 -1.84 -10.53
CA LYS A 40 -10.42 -2.42 -9.39
C LYS A 40 -10.20 -3.94 -9.27
N VAL A 41 -10.19 -4.65 -10.40
CA VAL A 41 -10.00 -6.11 -10.45
C VAL A 41 -8.59 -6.50 -10.01
N ALA A 42 -7.57 -5.85 -10.58
CA ALA A 42 -6.17 -6.06 -10.19
C ALA A 42 -5.93 -5.76 -8.71
N TRP A 43 -6.65 -4.77 -8.14
CA TRP A 43 -6.58 -4.44 -6.72
C TRP A 43 -7.21 -5.50 -5.80
N ALA A 44 -8.33 -6.09 -6.20
CA ALA A 44 -8.95 -7.17 -5.44
C ALA A 44 -8.06 -8.42 -5.38
N VAL A 45 -7.47 -8.81 -6.51
CA VAL A 45 -6.51 -9.94 -6.60
C VAL A 45 -5.28 -9.67 -5.74
N ALA A 46 -4.75 -8.45 -5.82
CA ALA A 46 -3.68 -7.93 -5.00
C ALA A 46 -3.92 -8.09 -3.48
N ILE A 47 -5.11 -7.70 -3.01
CA ILE A 47 -5.49 -7.83 -1.60
C ILE A 47 -5.61 -9.29 -1.18
N GLY A 48 -6.23 -10.13 -2.00
CA GLY A 48 -6.38 -11.56 -1.73
C GLY A 48 -5.04 -12.24 -1.50
N ALA A 49 -4.05 -11.91 -2.33
CA ALA A 49 -2.70 -12.42 -2.22
C ALA A 49 -1.95 -11.93 -0.98
N ILE A 50 -2.03 -10.63 -0.68
CA ILE A 50 -1.41 -10.06 0.51
C ILE A 50 -2.01 -10.65 1.78
N GLY A 51 -3.32 -10.95 1.76
CA GLY A 51 -4.00 -11.67 2.82
C GLY A 51 -3.29 -12.97 3.20
N ILE A 52 -2.93 -13.77 2.19
CA ILE A 52 -2.22 -15.03 2.36
C ILE A 52 -0.81 -14.80 2.91
N ILE A 53 -0.03 -13.91 2.29
CA ILE A 53 1.36 -13.63 2.69
C ILE A 53 1.42 -13.10 4.13
N ALA A 54 0.59 -12.11 4.46
CA ALA A 54 0.54 -11.53 5.80
C ALA A 54 0.05 -12.56 6.83
N GLY A 55 -0.92 -13.42 6.47
CA GLY A 55 -1.34 -14.53 7.33
C GLY A 55 -0.20 -15.49 7.64
N ILE A 56 0.59 -15.87 6.64
CA ILE A 56 1.79 -16.71 6.79
C ILE A 56 2.81 -16.06 7.74
N ILE A 57 3.06 -14.75 7.58
CA ILE A 57 4.00 -13.98 8.43
C ILE A 57 3.48 -13.92 9.87
N ILE A 58 2.20 -13.59 10.07
CA ILE A 58 1.57 -13.48 11.41
C ILE A 58 1.58 -14.84 12.11
N LEU A 59 1.30 -15.92 11.39
CA LEU A 59 1.32 -17.30 11.90
C LEU A 59 2.74 -17.84 12.09
N LYS A 60 3.78 -17.03 11.82
CA LYS A 60 5.20 -17.40 11.91
C LYS A 60 5.52 -18.70 11.17
N ILE A 61 4.84 -18.96 10.05
CA ILE A 61 5.10 -20.14 9.24
C ILE A 61 6.52 -19.97 8.67
N PRO A 62 7.40 -20.98 8.81
CA PRO A 62 8.76 -20.91 8.30
C PRO A 62 8.71 -20.78 6.79
N THR A 63 8.92 -19.55 6.36
CA THR A 63 9.01 -19.14 4.97
C THR A 63 10.33 -18.42 4.89
N GLY A 64 11.14 -18.68 3.87
CA GLY A 64 12.52 -18.18 3.76
C GLY A 64 12.65 -16.66 3.61
N GLY A 65 11.88 -15.87 4.36
CA GLY A 65 11.75 -14.43 4.31
C GLY A 65 10.48 -13.96 3.59
N THR A 66 9.96 -12.81 4.03
CA THR A 66 8.86 -12.08 3.38
C THR A 66 9.17 -11.78 1.91
N HIS A 67 10.44 -11.49 1.59
CA HIS A 67 10.89 -11.25 0.22
C HIS A 67 10.71 -12.46 -0.70
N THR A 68 10.94 -13.68 -0.20
CA THR A 68 10.81 -14.93 -0.96
C THR A 68 9.35 -15.26 -1.27
N LEU A 69 8.44 -14.96 -0.34
CA LEU A 69 7.00 -15.11 -0.58
C LEU A 69 6.48 -14.12 -1.61
N ILE A 70 6.96 -12.87 -1.53
CA ILE A 70 6.57 -11.84 -2.49
C ILE A 70 7.14 -12.17 -3.87
N SER A 71 8.40 -12.59 -3.98
CA SER A 71 8.99 -12.95 -5.28
C SER A 71 8.30 -14.17 -5.90
N ALA A 72 8.03 -15.22 -5.12
CA ALA A 72 7.29 -16.40 -5.58
C ALA A 72 5.85 -16.06 -6.01
N PHE A 73 5.23 -15.07 -5.38
CA PHE A 73 3.91 -14.59 -5.79
C PHE A 73 3.96 -13.78 -7.10
N VAL A 74 4.93 -12.87 -7.24
CA VAL A 74 5.09 -12.04 -8.44
C VAL A 74 5.42 -12.91 -9.67
N THR A 75 6.19 -13.99 -9.51
CA THR A 75 6.50 -14.90 -10.61
C THR A 75 5.37 -15.87 -10.97
N SER A 76 4.39 -16.09 -10.09
CA SER A 76 3.27 -17.03 -10.29
C SER A 76 1.97 -16.38 -10.74
N THR A 77 1.93 -15.05 -10.84
CA THR A 77 0.73 -14.32 -11.26
C THR A 77 0.88 -13.83 -12.71
N PRO A 78 -0.17 -13.98 -13.54
CA PRO A 78 -0.11 -13.56 -14.94
C PRO A 78 0.17 -12.06 -15.05
N THR A 79 0.86 -11.70 -16.12
CA THR A 79 1.58 -10.47 -16.53
C THR A 79 1.10 -9.10 -16.02
N ASP A 80 -0.13 -8.97 -15.51
CA ASP A 80 -0.63 -7.77 -14.83
C ASP A 80 -0.13 -7.61 -13.37
N ALA A 81 0.50 -8.65 -12.80
CA ALA A 81 0.94 -8.68 -11.41
C ALA A 81 2.40 -8.25 -11.18
N GLU A 82 3.19 -8.06 -12.24
CA GLU A 82 4.43 -7.26 -12.17
C GLU A 82 4.17 -5.85 -11.62
N ALA A 83 2.91 -5.40 -11.65
CA ALA A 83 2.44 -4.16 -11.05
C ALA A 83 2.66 -4.10 -9.52
N PHE A 84 2.79 -5.22 -8.81
CA PHE A 84 3.26 -5.23 -7.43
C PHE A 84 4.78 -5.29 -7.40
N SER A 85 5.40 -4.14 -7.68
CA SER A 85 6.77 -3.91 -7.23
C SER A 85 6.84 -4.29 -5.75
N THR A 86 7.83 -5.13 -5.40
CA THR A 86 8.10 -5.66 -4.06
C THR A 86 7.89 -4.59 -2.99
N ASN A 87 8.32 -3.37 -3.28
CA ASN A 87 8.19 -2.20 -2.42
C ASN A 87 6.75 -1.82 -2.06
N ALA A 88 5.79 -1.88 -2.99
CA ALA A 88 4.39 -1.54 -2.70
C ALA A 88 3.72 -2.63 -1.86
N THR A 89 4.02 -3.90 -2.12
CA THR A 89 3.50 -5.04 -1.33
C THR A 89 4.00 -4.97 0.11
N ILE A 90 5.30 -4.69 0.28
CA ILE A 90 5.92 -4.51 1.59
C ILE A 90 5.24 -3.36 2.34
N SER A 91 5.03 -2.20 1.69
CA SER A 91 4.34 -1.09 2.32
C SER A 91 2.92 -1.44 2.77
N LEU A 92 2.18 -2.20 1.97
CA LEU A 92 0.86 -2.70 2.37
C LEU A 92 0.91 -3.63 3.58
N ILE A 93 1.87 -4.55 3.62
CA ILE A 93 2.05 -5.46 4.75
C ILE A 93 2.38 -4.66 6.01
N ILE A 94 3.26 -3.66 5.91
CA ILE A 94 3.58 -2.74 7.00
C ILE A 94 2.33 -1.98 7.45
N ILE A 95 1.55 -1.41 6.52
CA ILE A 95 0.30 -0.72 6.83
C ILE A 95 -0.70 -1.68 7.51
N ALA A 96 -0.82 -2.93 7.06
CA ALA A 96 -1.69 -3.94 7.65
C ALA A 96 -1.26 -4.31 9.08
N ILE A 97 0.05 -4.45 9.31
CA ILE A 97 0.62 -4.72 10.64
C ILE A 97 0.36 -3.54 11.57
N ILE A 98 0.64 -2.31 11.13
CA ILE A 98 0.41 -1.08 11.91
C ILE A 98 -1.08 -0.87 12.18
N ALA A 99 -1.92 -1.16 11.20
CA ALA A 99 -3.38 -1.10 11.34
C ALA A 99 -3.93 -2.18 12.30
N GLY A 100 -3.13 -3.18 12.67
CA GLY A 100 -3.49 -4.31 13.51
C GLY A 100 -4.25 -5.44 12.78
N SER A 101 -4.73 -5.18 11.56
CA SER A 101 -5.34 -6.19 10.71
C SER A 101 -5.24 -5.83 9.23
N ILE A 102 -5.23 -6.87 8.40
CA ILE A 102 -5.18 -6.73 6.94
C ILE A 102 -6.44 -6.04 6.43
N SER A 103 -7.61 -6.37 6.99
CA SER A 103 -8.90 -5.76 6.60
C SER A 103 -8.92 -4.25 6.86
N VAL A 104 -8.38 -3.80 8.01
CA VAL A 104 -8.30 -2.36 8.32
C VAL A 104 -7.24 -1.68 7.44
N GLY A 105 -6.09 -2.32 7.22
CA GLY A 105 -5.09 -1.82 6.28
C GLY A 105 -5.69 -1.62 4.88
N VAL A 106 -6.41 -2.62 4.37
CA VAL A 106 -7.10 -2.56 3.08
C VAL A 106 -8.15 -1.44 3.05
N ALA A 107 -8.92 -1.26 4.11
CA ALA A 107 -9.89 -0.17 4.20
C ALA A 107 -9.21 1.21 4.13
N LEU A 108 -8.09 1.40 4.83
CA LEU A 108 -7.29 2.62 4.79
C LEU A 108 -6.72 2.87 3.39
N LEU A 109 -6.24 1.83 2.70
CA LEU A 109 -5.79 1.97 1.32
C LEU A 109 -6.94 2.22 0.34
N ASN A 110 -8.13 1.69 0.60
CA ASN A 110 -9.30 2.01 -0.20
C ASN A 110 -9.69 3.48 -0.02
N LYS A 111 -9.56 4.04 1.21
CA LYS A 111 -9.65 5.48 1.45
C LYS A 111 -8.58 6.23 0.66
N LEU A 112 -7.32 5.82 0.73
CA LEU A 112 -6.22 6.41 -0.03
C LEU A 112 -6.52 6.49 -1.54
N ARG A 113 -7.16 5.46 -2.11
CA ARG A 113 -7.58 5.46 -3.52
C ARG A 113 -8.73 6.42 -3.81
N ALA A 114 -9.61 6.66 -2.84
CA ALA A 114 -10.73 7.59 -2.96
C ALA A 114 -10.28 9.05 -2.91
N TYR A 115 -9.17 9.36 -2.21
CA TYR A 115 -8.58 10.70 -2.18
C TYR A 115 -8.18 11.13 -3.59
N LYS A 116 -8.36 12.40 -3.94
CA LYS A 116 -7.88 13.00 -5.20
C LYS A 116 -6.35 13.13 -5.11
N LEU A 117 -5.64 12.67 -6.15
CA LEU A 117 -4.18 12.78 -6.20
C LEU A 117 -3.87 13.98 -7.07
N GLU A 118 -3.29 15.01 -6.46
CA GLU A 118 -2.74 16.18 -7.14
C GLU A 118 -1.23 16.05 -7.12
N LYS A 119 -0.66 15.91 -8.32
CA LYS A 119 0.78 15.85 -8.47
C LYS A 119 1.32 17.28 -8.40
N THR A 120 1.87 17.66 -7.27
CA THR A 120 2.53 18.96 -7.10
C THR A 120 3.95 18.94 -7.70
N SER A 121 4.66 17.80 -7.69
CA SER A 121 6.01 17.65 -8.29
C SER A 121 6.35 16.21 -8.68
N SER A 122 7.53 16.01 -9.30
CA SER A 122 8.09 14.69 -9.65
C SER A 122 8.37 13.81 -8.41
N THR A 123 8.66 14.42 -7.26
CA THR A 123 8.99 13.73 -5.99
C THR A 123 7.98 13.99 -4.87
N ARG A 124 6.93 14.79 -5.13
CA ARG A 124 5.93 15.17 -4.13
C ARG A 124 4.52 15.08 -4.69
N ILE A 125 3.65 14.42 -3.95
CA ILE A 125 2.22 14.34 -4.28
C ILE A 125 1.40 14.86 -3.10
N ARG A 126 0.28 15.48 -3.43
CA ARG A 126 -0.72 15.93 -2.48
C ARG A 126 -1.98 15.10 -2.69
N LEU A 127 -2.51 14.57 -1.60
CA LEU A 127 -3.75 13.81 -1.58
C LEU A 127 -4.81 14.66 -0.89
N ILE A 128 -5.87 14.96 -1.61
CA ILE A 128 -6.99 15.77 -1.12
C ILE A 128 -8.19 14.85 -0.90
N ARG A 129 -8.76 14.87 0.30
CA ARG A 129 -9.97 14.12 0.62
C ARG A 129 -11.12 14.63 -0.25
N LYS A 130 -11.86 13.70 -0.84
CA LYS A 130 -13.04 14.00 -1.67
C LYS A 130 -14.29 14.18 -0.84
#